data_AF-A0A2M7W0G0-F1
#
_entry.id   AF-A0A2M7W0G0-F1
#
_cell.length_a   1.000
_cell.length_b   1.000
_cell.length_c   1.000
_cell.angle_alpha   90.00
_cell.angle_beta   90.00
_cell.angle_gamma   90.00
#
_symmetry.space_group_name_H-M   'P 1'
#
loop_
_entity.id
_entity.type
_entity.pdbx_description
1 polymer ?
#
loop_
_entity_poly.entity_id
_entity_poly.type
_entity_poly.pdbx_seq_one_letter_code
_entity_poly.pdbx_strand_id
1 'polypeptide(L)'
;MGFFKSDKEKDTKDLKLSEYNQIWSKFCFFDESGSLSNLMDPLFTIGIIKISQPYYLSSKISYERSKRKFFDELKFNKLSKINLDFAKFAIDAFFDTKSTCFLFLYY
;
A
#
# COMPACT_ATOMS: atom_id res chain seq x y z
N MET A 1 -0.90 33.84 7.70
CA MET A 1 -1.40 32.75 6.84
C MET A 1 -0.28 32.38 5.87
N GLY A 2 0.27 31.16 5.96
CA GLY A 2 1.53 30.79 5.32
C GLY A 2 1.51 30.82 3.79
N PHE A 3 2.55 31.41 3.21
CA PHE A 3 2.78 31.61 1.78
C PHE A 3 2.87 30.27 1.02
N PHE A 4 2.05 30.11 -0.03
CA PHE A 4 2.34 29.16 -1.10
C PHE A 4 3.56 29.67 -1.87
N LYS A 5 4.72 29.02 -1.69
CA LYS A 5 5.86 29.20 -2.60
C LYS A 5 5.53 28.48 -3.90
N SER A 6 5.49 29.22 -5.01
CA SER A 6 5.48 28.61 -6.34
C SER A 6 6.86 28.01 -6.59
N ASP A 7 6.99 26.70 -6.44
CA ASP A 7 8.21 26.00 -6.80
C ASP A 7 8.28 25.96 -8.34
N LYS A 8 9.27 26.66 -8.90
CA LYS A 8 9.65 26.57 -10.32
C LYS A 8 9.95 25.10 -10.64
N GLU A 9 9.51 24.65 -11.83
CA GLU A 9 9.74 23.30 -12.36
C GLU A 9 11.19 22.86 -12.13
N LYS A 10 11.39 21.98 -11.14
CA LYS A 10 12.66 21.32 -10.87
C LYS A 10 12.60 19.95 -11.54
N ASP A 11 13.66 19.65 -12.28
CA ASP A 11 13.90 18.36 -12.93
C ASP A 11 13.77 17.23 -11.88
N THR A 12 12.67 16.47 -11.96
CA THR A 12 12.13 15.57 -10.92
C THR A 12 12.96 14.31 -10.67
N LYS A 13 14.27 14.32 -10.97
CA LYS A 13 15.05 13.09 -11.03
C LYS A 13 15.46 12.54 -9.67
N ASP A 14 15.65 13.38 -8.64
CA ASP A 14 15.98 12.87 -7.29
C ASP A 14 15.42 13.78 -6.19
N LEU A 15 14.33 13.35 -5.55
CA LEU A 15 13.85 13.96 -4.30
C LEU A 15 14.84 13.67 -3.17
N LYS A 16 15.32 14.71 -2.47
CA LYS A 16 16.21 14.54 -1.31
C LYS A 16 15.40 14.22 -0.05
N LEU A 17 16.01 13.53 0.92
CA LEU A 17 15.35 13.16 2.20
C LEU A 17 14.77 14.39 2.93
N SER A 18 15.42 15.55 2.82
CA SER A 18 14.96 16.84 3.36
C SER A 18 13.65 17.35 2.75
N GLU A 19 13.27 16.84 1.58
CA GLU A 19 12.10 17.28 0.80
C GLU A 19 10.90 16.33 0.98
N TYR A 20 10.91 15.46 2.00
CA TYR A 20 9.84 14.48 2.27
C TYR A 20 8.44 15.11 2.38
N ASN A 21 8.33 16.37 2.80
CA ASN A 21 7.07 17.10 2.88
C ASN A 21 6.43 17.40 1.51
N GLN A 22 7.21 17.36 0.43
CA GLN A 22 6.76 17.55 -0.95
C GLN A 22 6.21 16.24 -1.56
N ILE A 23 6.39 15.10 -0.89
CA ILE A 23 5.84 13.82 -1.34
C ILE A 23 4.32 13.86 -1.19
N TRP A 24 3.61 13.87 -2.32
CA TRP A 24 2.16 13.93 -2.36
C TRP A 24 1.51 12.77 -1.58
N SER A 25 1.93 11.52 -1.82
CA SER A 25 1.37 10.35 -1.14
C SER A 25 2.33 9.88 -0.06
N LYS A 26 2.03 10.27 1.18
CA LYS A 26 2.89 10.01 2.35
C LYS A 26 2.81 8.58 2.89
N PHE A 27 2.09 7.69 2.21
CA PHE A 27 1.79 6.36 2.74
C PHE A 27 2.06 5.28 1.70
N CYS A 28 2.85 4.30 2.14
CA CYS A 28 3.22 3.12 1.39
C CYS A 28 2.97 1.90 2.28
N PHE A 29 2.30 0.88 1.75
CA PHE A 29 2.32 -0.45 2.35
C PHE A 29 3.52 -1.22 1.80
N PHE A 30 4.20 -1.96 2.66
CA PHE A 30 5.35 -2.80 2.33
C PHE A 30 4.97 -4.25 2.56
N ASP A 31 5.29 -5.12 1.60
CA ASP A 31 5.29 -6.56 1.77
C ASP A 31 6.61 -7.12 1.24
N GLU A 32 7.25 -7.99 2.01
CA GLU A 32 8.59 -8.51 1.73
C GLU A 32 8.48 -9.99 1.37
N SER A 33 9.13 -10.40 0.29
CA SER A 33 9.28 -11.81 -0.06
C SER A 33 10.75 -12.13 -0.34
N GLY A 34 11.25 -13.16 0.35
CA GLY A 34 12.64 -13.59 0.31
C GLY A 34 13.11 -14.05 1.70
N SER A 35 14.09 -14.95 1.75
CA SER A 35 14.69 -15.41 3.00
C SER A 35 16.20 -15.23 2.96
N LEU A 36 16.74 -14.40 3.86
CA LEU A 36 18.20 -14.20 3.98
C LEU A 36 18.96 -15.47 4.42
N SER A 37 18.24 -16.50 4.88
CA SER A 37 18.84 -17.75 5.38
C SER A 37 19.05 -18.81 4.31
N ASN A 38 18.45 -18.67 3.12
CA ASN A 38 18.51 -19.68 2.08
C ASN A 38 19.29 -19.18 0.87
N LEU A 39 20.47 -19.75 0.63
CA LEU A 39 21.31 -19.43 -0.54
C LEU A 39 20.62 -19.69 -1.88
N MET A 40 19.53 -20.50 -1.88
CA MET A 40 18.72 -20.80 -3.07
C MET A 40 17.57 -19.79 -3.31
N ASP A 41 17.32 -18.86 -2.39
CA ASP A 41 16.38 -17.74 -2.58
C ASP A 41 17.15 -16.42 -2.73
N PRO A 42 17.84 -16.19 -3.87
CA PRO A 42 18.72 -15.04 -4.04
C PRO A 42 17.97 -13.71 -4.21
N LEU A 43 16.64 -13.74 -4.33
CA LEU A 43 15.83 -12.57 -4.66
C LEU A 43 15.14 -12.05 -3.40
N PHE A 44 15.53 -10.86 -2.96
CA PHE A 44 14.78 -10.12 -1.97
C PHE A 44 13.89 -9.12 -2.68
N THR A 45 12.58 -9.28 -2.54
CA THR A 45 11.60 -8.43 -3.23
C THR A 45 10.79 -7.64 -2.22
N ILE A 46 10.62 -6.35 -2.50
CA ILE A 46 9.77 -5.46 -1.73
C ILE A 46 8.63 -5.02 -2.64
N GLY A 47 7.42 -5.43 -2.29
CA GLY A 47 6.18 -4.92 -2.86
C GLY A 47 5.77 -3.64 -2.16
N ILE A 48 5.55 -2.56 -2.93
CA ILE A 48 5.14 -1.26 -2.43
C ILE A 48 3.79 -0.88 -3.03
N ILE A 49 2.84 -0.52 -2.18
CA ILE A 49 1.56 0.06 -2.58
C ILE A 49 1.50 1.51 -2.14
N LYS A 50 1.50 2.43 -3.10
CA LYS A 50 1.41 3.88 -2.88
C LYS A 50 -0.02 4.36 -3.16
N ILE A 51 -0.63 5.05 -2.19
CA ILE A 51 -2.04 5.48 -2.25
C ILE A 51 -2.18 6.93 -1.77
N SER A 52 -3.09 7.69 -2.40
CA SER A 52 -3.39 9.08 -2.00
C SER A 52 -4.29 9.20 -0.77
N GLN A 53 -5.19 8.24 -0.54
CA GLN A 53 -6.19 8.26 0.55
C GLN A 53 -6.12 7.00 1.43
N PRO A 54 -4.98 6.73 2.10
CA PRO A 54 -4.78 5.50 2.87
C PRO A 54 -5.75 5.38 4.05
N TYR A 55 -6.08 6.50 4.69
CA TYR A 55 -7.04 6.54 5.80
C TYR A 55 -8.42 6.04 5.35
N TYR A 56 -8.92 6.48 4.19
CA TYR A 56 -10.24 6.10 3.71
C TYR A 56 -10.33 4.60 3.43
N LEU A 57 -9.32 4.04 2.75
CA LEU A 57 -9.24 2.60 2.49
C LEU A 57 -9.17 1.80 3.80
N SER A 58 -8.30 2.21 4.72
CA SER A 58 -8.12 1.56 6.02
C SER A 58 -9.42 1.59 6.85
N SER A 59 -10.10 2.74 6.92
CA SER A 59 -11.37 2.88 7.62
C SER A 59 -12.48 2.04 6.99
N LYS A 60 -12.59 2.03 5.64
CA LYS A 60 -13.58 1.23 4.91
C LYS A 60 -13.40 -0.27 5.17
N ILE A 61 -12.16 -0.76 5.11
CA ILE A 61 -11.84 -2.16 5.42
C ILE A 61 -12.11 -2.47 6.91
N SER A 62 -11.66 -1.61 7.83
CA SER A 62 -11.82 -1.82 9.27
C SER A 62 -13.27 -1.84 9.73
N TYR A 63 -14.11 -1.01 9.10
CA TYR A 63 -15.55 -1.00 9.35
C TYR A 63 -16.20 -2.33 8.97
N GLU A 64 -15.96 -2.84 7.75
CA GLU A 64 -16.53 -4.11 7.31
C GLU A 64 -15.92 -5.31 8.06
N ARG A 65 -14.63 -5.26 8.45
CA ARG A 65 -14.03 -6.26 9.36
C ARG A 65 -14.81 -6.35 10.67
N SER A 66 -15.07 -5.21 11.31
CA SER A 66 -15.80 -5.16 12.57
C SER A 66 -17.23 -5.67 12.42
N LYS A 67 -17.92 -5.26 11.35
CA LYS A 67 -19.30 -5.64 11.07
C LYS A 67 -19.45 -7.15 10.81
N ARG A 68 -18.53 -7.75 10.05
CA ARG A 68 -18.55 -9.19 9.73
C ARG A 68 -17.83 -10.06 10.76
N LYS A 69 -17.23 -9.44 11.80
CA LYS A 69 -16.37 -10.09 12.79
C LYS A 69 -15.22 -10.88 12.15
N PHE A 70 -14.65 -10.34 11.06
CA PHE A 70 -13.51 -10.94 10.37
C PHE A 70 -12.21 -10.36 10.93
N PHE A 71 -11.56 -11.12 11.80
CA PHE A 71 -10.31 -10.73 12.46
C PHE A 71 -9.08 -11.45 11.91
N ASP A 72 -9.28 -12.45 11.07
CA ASP A 72 -8.18 -13.20 10.48
C ASP A 72 -7.38 -12.37 9.48
N GLU A 73 -6.14 -12.81 9.26
CA GLU A 73 -5.30 -12.32 8.18
C GLU A 73 -5.84 -12.83 6.84
N LEU A 74 -6.01 -11.91 5.87
CA LEU A 74 -6.51 -12.28 4.55
C LEU A 74 -5.35 -12.84 3.71
N LYS A 75 -5.34 -14.15 3.48
CA LYS A 75 -4.36 -14.80 2.60
C LYS A 75 -5.06 -15.50 1.44
N PHE A 76 -4.54 -15.33 0.23
CA PHE A 76 -5.08 -15.97 -0.97
C PHE A 76 -5.08 -17.50 -0.88
N ASN A 77 -4.07 -18.09 -0.21
CA ASN A 77 -4.00 -19.54 0.03
C ASN A 77 -4.97 -20.04 1.10
N LYS A 78 -5.64 -19.15 1.85
CA LYS A 78 -6.65 -19.48 2.87
C LYS A 78 -8.07 -19.09 2.45
N LEU A 79 -8.30 -18.81 1.16
CA LEU A 79 -9.64 -18.48 0.66
C LEU A 79 -10.57 -19.69 0.76
N SER A 80 -11.77 -19.44 1.28
CA SER A 80 -12.84 -20.42 1.50
C SER A 80 -14.19 -19.75 1.24
N LYS A 81 -15.25 -20.54 1.10
CA LYS A 81 -16.61 -20.00 0.89
C LYS A 81 -17.04 -19.02 2.01
N ILE A 82 -16.50 -19.15 3.21
CA ILE A 82 -16.86 -18.34 4.38
C ILE A 82 -16.24 -16.94 4.30
N ASN A 83 -15.02 -16.82 3.76
CA ASN A 83 -14.28 -15.55 3.71
C ASN A 83 -14.26 -14.89 2.32
N LEU A 84 -14.77 -15.58 1.29
CA LEU A 84 -14.77 -15.12 -0.10
C LEU A 84 -15.48 -13.76 -0.26
N ASP A 85 -16.61 -13.57 0.41
CA ASP A 85 -17.37 -12.32 0.33
C ASP A 85 -16.62 -11.13 0.93
N PHE A 86 -15.86 -11.36 2.00
CA PHE A 86 -15.02 -10.31 2.59
C PHE A 86 -13.78 -10.06 1.73
N ALA A 87 -13.16 -11.11 1.17
CA ALA A 87 -12.04 -10.98 0.24
C ALA A 87 -12.41 -10.17 -0.99
N LYS A 88 -13.56 -10.47 -1.61
CA LYS A 88 -14.10 -9.71 -2.73
C LYS A 88 -14.31 -8.25 -2.36
N PHE A 89 -14.94 -7.99 -1.21
CA PHE A 89 -15.12 -6.62 -0.71
C PHE A 89 -13.78 -5.88 -0.52
N ALA A 90 -12.76 -6.52 0.06
CA ALA A 90 -11.47 -5.88 0.29
C ALA A 90 -10.76 -5.53 -1.03
N ILE A 91 -10.84 -6.43 -2.02
CA ILE A 91 -10.31 -6.21 -3.37
C ILE A 91 -11.06 -5.07 -4.06
N ASP A 92 -12.39 -5.10 -4.05
CA ASP A 92 -13.22 -4.05 -4.64
C ASP A 92 -12.95 -2.69 -3.96
N ALA A 93 -12.85 -2.65 -2.62
CA ALA A 93 -12.53 -1.44 -1.88
C ALA A 93 -11.15 -0.87 -2.24
N PHE A 94 -10.17 -1.75 -2.49
CA PHE A 94 -8.85 -1.35 -2.96
C PHE A 94 -8.93 -0.70 -4.35
N PHE A 95 -9.61 -1.34 -5.31
CA PHE A 95 -9.73 -0.81 -6.67
C PHE A 95 -10.62 0.45 -6.78
N ASP A 96 -11.60 0.60 -5.88
CA ASP A 96 -12.38 1.84 -5.74
C ASP A 96 -11.52 3.03 -5.30
N THR A 97 -10.38 2.77 -4.64
CA THR A 97 -9.51 3.83 -4.14
C THR A 97 -8.74 4.44 -5.30
N LYS A 98 -8.96 5.74 -5.54
CA LYS A 98 -8.26 6.48 -6.59
C LYS A 98 -6.76 6.57 -6.31
N SER A 99 -5.99 6.66 -7.39
CA SER A 99 -4.54 6.91 -7.36
C SER A 99 -3.77 5.85 -6.56
N THR A 100 -4.04 4.59 -6.84
CA THR A 100 -3.25 3.43 -6.41
C THR A 100 -2.09 3.21 -7.40
N CYS A 101 -0.88 3.00 -6.88
CA CYS A 101 0.30 2.66 -7.67
C CYS A 101 1.05 1.50 -7.01
N PHE A 102 1.33 0.47 -7.79
CA PHE A 102 2.13 -0.68 -7.39
C PHE A 102 3.57 -0.49 -7.87
N LEU A 103 4.52 -0.69 -6.97
CA LEU A 103 5.95 -0.63 -7.23
C LEU A 103 6.58 -1.92 -6.71
N PHE A 104 7.40 -2.55 -7.54
CA PHE A 104 8.20 -3.71 -7.14
C PHE A 104 9.67 -3.31 -7.17
N LEU A 105 10.35 -3.48 -6.05
CA LEU A 105 11.80 -3.35 -5.96
C LEU A 105 12.40 -4.75 -5.83
N TYR A 106 13.38 -5.02 -6.67
CA TYR A 106 14.16 -6.26 -6.68
C TYR A 106 15.57 -5.92 -6.20
N TYR A 107 16.03 -6.63 -5.18
CA TYR A 107 17.39 -6.56 -4.63
C TYR A 107 18.11 -7.89 -4.81
#